data_AF-A0AAE0JXG5-F1
#
_entry.id   AF-A0AAE0JXG5-F1
#
_cell.length_a   1.000
_cell.length_b   1.000
_cell.length_c   1.000
_cell.angle_alpha   90.00
_cell.angle_beta   90.00
_cell.angle_gamma   90.00
#
_symmetry.space_group_name_H-M   'P 1'
#
loop_
_entity.id
_entity.type
_entity.pdbx_description
1 polymer ?
#
loop_
_entity_poly.entity_id
_entity_poly.type
_entity_poly.pdbx_seq_one_letter_code
_entity_poly.pdbx_strand_id
1 'polypeptide(L)'
;MNPAFHEARQRFTKPKPKLPSFPLTKFQRHLARNPYAIALGSPVRECPITATKVPRFFLQGFNLLKPNETTKAWFVPRDLEKKEKRVPAASKETEADEEEASPPPAESKETETDEEVSPPPAESDVIETDKAEAGLPPATEGKQHSTTATADSRRFGIALGSGSYILAHQELLKEFLVAGSKFRDGHKKLFRGGASVRYKKALNGAVWRKDMHTFLLELMRRRLAEELLSLATLVEKDHRQYIVKCESYGAAKEEKHRGCLLYLGPPHADSAEEANPESIQSSPAPAAVSPSVPEPPARFSTMAVEGARNHGRTLAVHDLRAALGPEHLNRLRQDSALFRDGELFLLARHRSMSAQLKLLKIQNYLPREAS
;
A
#
# COMPACT_ATOMS: atom_id res chain seq x y z
N MET A 1 47.94 9.94 -15.35
CA MET A 1 46.49 10.13 -15.54
C MET A 1 46.03 11.28 -14.65
N ASN A 2 45.13 12.16 -15.12
CA ASN A 2 44.67 13.30 -14.31
C ASN A 2 43.57 12.85 -13.32
N PRO A 3 43.76 12.95 -11.99
CA PRO A 3 42.79 12.46 -11.01
C PRO A 3 41.43 13.17 -11.10
N ALA A 4 41.41 14.47 -11.43
CA ALA A 4 40.18 15.25 -11.58
C ALA A 4 39.26 14.69 -12.68
N PHE A 5 39.82 14.07 -13.72
CA PHE A 5 39.03 13.42 -14.78
C PHE A 5 38.31 12.17 -14.29
N HIS A 6 38.96 11.36 -13.44
CA HIS A 6 38.34 10.18 -12.84
C HIS A 6 37.27 10.57 -11.84
N GLU A 7 37.51 11.60 -11.01
CA GLU A 7 36.51 12.12 -10.09
C GLU A 7 35.29 12.73 -10.79
N ALA A 8 35.51 13.56 -11.82
CA ALA A 8 34.44 14.15 -12.63
C ALA A 8 33.58 13.12 -13.37
N ARG A 9 34.13 11.92 -13.64
CA ARG A 9 33.41 10.77 -14.19
C ARG A 9 32.70 9.96 -13.10
N GLN A 10 33.28 9.84 -11.91
CA GLN A 10 32.69 9.11 -10.79
C GLN A 10 31.58 9.89 -10.05
N ARG A 11 31.54 11.23 -10.10
CA ARG A 11 30.52 12.04 -9.39
C ARG A 11 29.07 11.71 -9.75
N PHE A 12 28.81 11.18 -10.94
CA PHE A 12 27.48 10.71 -11.38
C PHE A 12 27.21 9.22 -11.11
N THR A 13 28.25 8.47 -10.71
CA THR A 13 28.20 7.03 -10.40
C THR A 13 28.17 6.77 -8.89
N LYS A 14 28.84 7.64 -8.10
CA LYS A 14 28.75 7.63 -6.63
C LYS A 14 27.28 7.85 -6.22
N PRO A 15 26.72 7.03 -5.31
CA PRO A 15 25.36 7.27 -4.81
C PRO A 15 25.31 8.64 -4.13
N LYS A 16 24.21 9.37 -4.31
CA LYS A 16 24.01 10.67 -3.64
C LYS A 16 24.20 10.48 -2.12
N PRO A 17 24.93 11.38 -1.44
CA PRO A 17 25.07 11.29 0.01
C PRO A 17 23.68 11.26 0.65
N LYS A 18 23.49 10.33 1.60
CA LYS A 18 22.24 10.28 2.36
C LYS A 18 22.21 11.57 3.21
N LEU A 19 21.16 12.36 3.04
CA LEU A 19 20.90 13.50 3.93
C LEU A 19 20.84 13.00 5.39
N PRO A 20 21.32 13.79 6.36
CA PRO A 20 21.20 13.42 7.77
C PRO A 20 19.74 13.16 8.12
N SER A 21 19.48 12.04 8.79
CA SER A 21 18.13 11.61 9.15
C SER A 21 17.66 12.39 10.38
N PHE A 22 17.11 13.58 10.16
CA PHE A 22 16.47 14.35 11.23
C PHE A 22 15.35 13.53 11.90
N PRO A 23 15.20 13.59 13.24
CA PRO A 23 14.12 12.92 13.93
C PRO A 23 12.77 13.47 13.46
N LEU A 24 11.84 12.58 13.08
CA LEU A 24 10.56 13.01 12.54
C LEU A 24 9.75 13.80 13.58
N THR A 25 9.27 14.98 13.18
CA THR A 25 8.41 15.82 14.04
C THR A 25 7.16 15.05 14.46
N LYS A 26 6.51 15.47 15.56
CA LYS A 26 5.26 14.83 16.03
C LYS A 26 4.23 14.75 14.89
N PHE A 27 4.05 15.83 14.13
CA PHE A 27 3.16 15.85 12.95
C PHE A 27 3.58 14.86 11.87
N GLN A 28 4.86 14.83 11.47
CA GLN A 28 5.36 13.88 10.46
C GLN A 28 5.15 12.42 10.88
N ARG A 29 5.35 12.09 12.18
CA ARG A 29 5.06 10.75 12.72
C ARG A 29 3.58 10.37 12.65
N HIS A 30 2.66 11.32 12.82
CA HIS A 30 1.22 11.06 12.66
C HIS A 30 0.84 10.91 11.17
N LEU A 31 1.39 11.75 10.29
CA LEU A 31 1.14 11.68 8.86
C LEU A 31 1.66 10.35 8.25
N ALA A 32 2.85 9.90 8.68
CA ALA A 32 3.40 8.60 8.31
C ALA A 32 2.60 7.40 8.85
N ARG A 33 1.70 7.61 9.82
CA ARG A 33 0.80 6.60 10.40
C ARG A 33 -0.63 6.69 9.85
N ASN A 34 -0.93 7.59 8.91
CA ASN A 34 -2.25 7.74 8.32
C ASN A 34 -2.30 7.10 6.92
N PRO A 35 -3.14 6.06 6.67
CA PRO A 35 -3.16 5.35 5.39
C PRO A 35 -3.61 6.25 4.22
N TYR A 36 -4.51 7.20 4.47
CA TYR A 36 -4.96 8.16 3.47
C TYR A 36 -3.84 9.13 3.08
N ALA A 37 -3.05 9.59 4.04
CA ALA A 37 -1.89 10.44 3.76
C ALA A 37 -0.81 9.69 2.96
N ILE A 38 -0.57 8.41 3.25
CA ILE A 38 0.34 7.55 2.46
C ILE A 38 -0.18 7.35 1.04
N ALA A 39 -1.48 7.11 0.87
CA ALA A 39 -2.11 6.94 -0.44
C ALA A 39 -2.00 8.22 -1.30
N LEU A 40 -2.39 9.37 -0.73
CA LEU A 40 -2.36 10.69 -1.37
C LEU A 40 -0.93 11.19 -1.62
N GLY A 41 -0.01 10.95 -0.69
CA GLY A 41 1.41 11.32 -0.82
C GLY A 41 2.21 10.44 -1.79
N SER A 42 1.58 9.44 -2.42
CA SER A 42 2.25 8.64 -3.45
C SER A 42 2.46 9.46 -4.74
N PRO A 43 3.55 9.25 -5.51
CA PRO A 43 3.87 10.11 -6.65
C PRO A 43 2.75 10.19 -7.68
N VAL A 44 2.36 11.39 -8.10
CA VAL A 44 1.33 11.60 -9.12
C VAL A 44 1.79 11.00 -10.45
N ARG A 45 0.87 10.32 -11.13
CA ARG A 45 1.06 9.67 -12.43
C ARG A 45 -0.19 9.90 -13.28
N GLU A 46 -0.01 9.89 -14.59
CA GLU A 46 -1.09 10.00 -15.56
C GLU A 46 -1.50 8.61 -16.07
N CYS A 47 -2.80 8.35 -16.15
CA CYS A 47 -3.32 7.20 -16.87
C CYS A 47 -3.36 7.50 -18.38
N PRO A 48 -2.65 6.75 -19.25
CA PRO A 48 -2.57 7.04 -20.69
C PRO A 48 -3.84 6.65 -21.47
N ILE A 49 -4.91 6.22 -20.78
CA ILE A 49 -6.20 5.83 -21.36
C ILE A 49 -7.27 6.88 -21.05
N THR A 50 -7.26 7.43 -19.83
CA THR A 50 -8.25 8.42 -19.35
C THR A 50 -7.67 9.83 -19.20
N ALA A 51 -6.37 10.02 -19.47
CA ALA A 51 -5.58 11.23 -19.20
C ALA A 51 -5.64 11.74 -17.74
N THR A 52 -6.18 10.94 -16.82
CA THR A 52 -6.39 11.34 -15.42
C THR A 52 -5.07 11.32 -14.66
N LYS A 53 -4.76 12.43 -13.98
CA LYS A 53 -3.56 12.58 -13.13
C LYS A 53 -3.95 12.37 -11.67
N VAL A 54 -3.49 11.27 -11.07
CA VAL A 54 -3.78 10.93 -9.67
C VAL A 54 -2.53 10.33 -8.99
N PRO A 55 -2.45 10.32 -7.65
CA PRO A 55 -1.42 9.60 -6.91
C PRO A 55 -1.36 8.12 -7.34
N ARG A 56 -0.14 7.58 -7.50
CA ARG A 56 0.11 6.21 -7.98
C ARG A 56 -0.68 5.13 -7.23
N PHE A 57 -1.03 5.36 -5.97
CA PHE A 57 -1.85 4.45 -5.16
C PHE A 57 -3.21 4.11 -5.81
N PHE A 58 -3.85 5.10 -6.45
CA PHE A 58 -5.14 4.95 -7.13
C PHE A 58 -5.01 4.39 -8.56
N LEU A 59 -3.81 3.91 -8.93
CA LEU A 59 -3.52 3.35 -10.24
C LEU A 59 -3.10 1.89 -10.14
N GLN A 60 -3.69 1.05 -11.00
CA GLN A 60 -3.25 -0.31 -11.21
C GLN A 60 -2.03 -0.32 -12.12
N GLY A 61 -0.90 -0.80 -11.59
CA GLY A 61 0.32 -1.01 -12.36
C GLY A 61 0.24 -2.28 -13.20
N PHE A 62 0.76 -2.22 -14.42
CA PHE A 62 0.97 -3.37 -15.30
C PHE A 62 2.40 -3.36 -15.83
N ASN A 63 2.97 -4.55 -15.97
CA ASN A 63 4.20 -4.79 -16.71
C ASN A 63 3.90 -5.70 -17.91
N LEU A 64 4.77 -5.66 -18.92
CA LEU A 64 4.73 -6.55 -20.05
C LEU A 64 5.80 -7.62 -19.82
N LEU A 65 5.43 -8.86 -19.48
CA LEU A 65 6.38 -9.95 -19.27
C LEU A 65 6.44 -10.83 -20.53
N LYS A 66 7.62 -11.35 -20.88
CA LYS A 66 7.74 -12.45 -21.85
C LYS A 66 8.11 -13.74 -21.10
N PRO A 67 7.15 -14.68 -20.90
CA PRO A 67 7.45 -15.99 -20.32
C PRO A 67 8.52 -16.73 -21.14
N ASN A 68 9.32 -17.56 -20.49
CA ASN A 68 10.38 -18.32 -21.16
C ASN A 68 9.81 -19.39 -22.11
N GLU A 69 8.65 -19.95 -21.76
CA GLU A 69 7.95 -21.02 -22.52
C GLU A 69 7.12 -20.48 -23.69
N THR A 70 6.70 -19.20 -23.67
CA THR A 70 5.73 -18.65 -24.61
C THR A 70 6.32 -17.55 -25.49
N THR A 71 6.12 -17.63 -26.80
CA THR A 71 6.64 -16.63 -27.76
C THR A 71 5.99 -15.24 -27.59
N LYS A 72 4.72 -15.21 -27.15
CA LYS A 72 3.92 -14.00 -26.92
C LYS A 72 4.17 -13.42 -25.53
N ALA A 73 4.21 -12.09 -25.43
CA ALA A 73 4.27 -11.39 -24.15
C ALA A 73 2.88 -11.33 -23.48
N TRP A 74 2.82 -11.17 -22.17
CA TRP A 74 1.59 -11.09 -21.37
C TRP A 74 1.53 -9.76 -20.60
N PHE A 75 0.34 -9.17 -20.51
CA PHE A 75 0.09 -8.06 -19.58
C PHE A 75 -0.11 -8.62 -18.17
N VAL A 76 0.80 -8.30 -17.26
CA VAL A 76 0.79 -8.84 -15.88
C VAL A 76 0.60 -7.69 -14.89
N PRO A 77 -0.43 -7.75 -14.02
CA PRO A 77 -0.56 -6.84 -12.89
C PRO A 77 0.72 -6.79 -12.05
N ARG A 78 1.26 -5.58 -11.85
CA ARG A 78 2.53 -5.39 -11.13
C ARG A 78 2.44 -5.81 -9.66
N ASP A 79 1.24 -5.88 -9.10
CA ASP A 79 1.03 -6.43 -7.75
C ASP A 79 1.36 -7.93 -7.66
N LEU A 80 1.31 -8.70 -8.76
CA LEU A 80 1.68 -10.14 -8.77
C LEU A 80 3.18 -10.38 -8.60
N GLU A 81 4.01 -9.43 -9.01
CA GLU A 81 5.44 -9.50 -8.76
C GLU A 81 5.65 -9.47 -7.24
N LYS A 82 6.21 -10.54 -6.68
CA LYS A 82 6.59 -10.56 -5.27
C LYS A 82 7.49 -9.36 -5.04
N LYS A 83 6.98 -8.40 -4.26
CA LYS A 83 7.79 -7.30 -3.74
C LYS A 83 8.72 -7.92 -2.70
N GLU A 84 9.84 -8.47 -3.16
CA GLU A 84 10.97 -8.82 -2.30
C GLU A 84 11.14 -7.66 -1.31
N LYS A 85 11.12 -7.97 -0.02
CA LYS A 85 11.62 -7.03 0.96
C LYS A 85 13.09 -6.83 0.61
N ARG A 86 13.41 -5.73 -0.08
CA ARG A 86 14.73 -5.11 0.05
C ARG A 86 14.86 -4.70 1.52
N VAL A 87 15.26 -5.66 2.34
CA VAL A 87 15.81 -5.39 3.67
C VAL A 87 17.03 -4.51 3.41
N PRO A 88 17.05 -3.23 3.82
CA PRO A 88 18.31 -2.53 3.90
C PRO A 88 19.14 -3.28 4.94
N ALA A 89 20.25 -3.87 4.52
CA ALA A 89 21.17 -4.49 5.47
C ALA A 89 21.58 -3.46 6.52
N ALA A 90 21.54 -3.87 7.79
CA ALA A 90 21.88 -3.10 8.99
C ALA A 90 21.01 -1.85 9.30
N SER A 91 19.86 -2.10 9.94
CA SER A 91 19.45 -1.34 11.13
C SER A 91 18.70 -2.30 12.05
N LYS A 92 19.19 -2.52 13.27
CA LYS A 92 18.59 -3.48 14.24
C LYS A 92 17.18 -3.02 14.61
N GLU A 93 16.23 -3.94 14.58
CA GLU A 93 14.90 -3.74 15.16
C GLU A 93 15.00 -3.88 16.68
N THR A 94 15.10 -2.75 17.39
CA THR A 94 14.71 -2.66 18.80
C THR A 94 13.31 -2.07 18.87
N GLU A 95 12.28 -2.90 18.63
CA GLU A 95 10.92 -2.62 19.08
C GLU A 95 10.84 -3.05 20.56
N ALA A 96 11.19 -2.13 21.46
CA ALA A 96 10.74 -2.20 22.85
C ALA A 96 9.36 -1.55 22.91
N ASP A 97 8.33 -2.34 23.24
CA ASP A 97 7.06 -1.80 23.74
C ASP A 97 7.35 -1.28 25.17
N GLU A 98 7.63 0.02 25.31
CA GLU A 98 7.60 0.67 26.63
C GLU A 98 6.15 0.92 27.02
N GLU A 99 5.68 0.11 27.97
CA GLU A 99 4.58 0.48 28.86
C GLU A 99 4.92 1.80 29.55
N GLU A 100 3.98 2.75 29.53
CA GLU A 100 4.03 3.92 30.40
C GLU A 100 2.72 3.96 31.21
N ALA A 101 2.82 3.55 32.47
CA ALA A 101 1.73 3.50 33.42
C ALA A 101 2.08 4.30 34.69
N SER A 102 1.77 5.61 34.65
CA SER A 102 1.58 6.51 35.81
C SER A 102 2.83 6.88 36.65
N PRO A 103 2.74 7.90 37.54
CA PRO A 103 1.97 9.16 37.51
C PRO A 103 2.89 10.42 37.62
N PRO A 104 2.38 11.67 37.55
CA PRO A 104 3.23 12.87 37.53
C PRO A 104 3.57 13.42 38.92
N PRO A 105 4.71 14.12 39.05
CA PRO A 105 4.87 15.17 40.06
C PRO A 105 5.23 16.55 39.47
N ALA A 106 4.54 17.55 40.04
CA ALA A 106 4.95 18.93 40.36
C ALA A 106 5.87 19.78 39.45
N GLU A 107 5.47 21.05 39.38
CA GLU A 107 6.14 22.21 38.82
C GLU A 107 7.55 22.49 39.38
N SER A 108 8.44 23.00 38.53
CA SER A 108 9.28 24.17 38.85
C SER A 108 9.73 24.90 37.58
N LYS A 109 9.84 26.24 37.67
CA LYS A 109 10.57 27.10 36.72
C LYS A 109 12.09 26.79 36.82
N GLU A 110 13.03 27.27 36.00
CA GLU A 110 13.39 28.66 35.70
C GLU A 110 14.29 28.82 34.44
N THR A 111 14.38 30.08 33.99
CA THR A 111 15.35 30.80 33.11
C THR A 111 16.64 30.08 32.66
N GLU A 112 17.08 30.14 31.39
CA GLU A 112 17.48 31.30 30.56
C GLU A 112 18.84 31.92 30.96
N THR A 113 19.88 31.68 30.14
CA THR A 113 21.00 32.60 29.82
C THR A 113 21.71 32.16 28.53
N ASP A 114 22.05 33.13 27.68
CA ASP A 114 22.95 32.99 26.53
C ASP A 114 24.43 33.07 26.95
N GLU A 115 25.34 32.49 26.17
CA GLU A 115 26.63 33.15 25.90
C GLU A 115 27.24 32.72 24.54
N GLU A 116 27.79 33.70 23.82
CA GLU A 116 28.29 33.62 22.44
C GLU A 116 29.81 33.88 22.41
N VAL A 117 30.62 32.94 21.89
CA VAL A 117 32.01 33.22 21.47
C VAL A 117 32.41 32.39 20.24
N SER A 118 33.10 33.03 19.29
CA SER A 118 33.81 32.45 18.12
C SER A 118 34.99 33.38 17.73
N PRO A 119 35.78 33.07 16.69
CA PRO A 119 36.74 31.97 16.49
C PRO A 119 38.15 32.47 16.91
N PRO A 120 39.22 32.69 16.09
CA PRO A 120 39.89 31.95 14.99
C PRO A 120 41.31 31.46 15.46
N PRO A 121 42.39 31.29 14.64
CA PRO A 121 42.55 31.16 13.18
C PRO A 121 43.36 29.90 12.75
N ALA A 122 43.81 29.87 11.49
CA ALA A 122 44.60 28.82 10.84
C ALA A 122 46.08 29.21 10.62
N GLU A 123 46.94 28.25 10.26
CA GLU A 123 48.02 28.29 9.23
C GLU A 123 48.85 26.98 9.29
N SER A 124 49.03 26.27 8.16
CA SER A 124 50.32 26.03 7.43
C SER A 124 51.20 24.90 8.06
N ASP A 125 52.18 24.21 7.44
CA ASP A 125 52.89 24.40 6.16
C ASP A 125 53.57 23.09 5.60
N VAL A 126 53.91 23.15 4.30
CA VAL A 126 54.85 22.43 3.36
C VAL A 126 55.68 21.13 3.67
N ILE A 127 56.14 20.49 2.57
CA ILE A 127 57.28 19.53 2.28
C ILE A 127 57.22 18.08 2.84
N GLU A 128 57.84 17.01 2.29
CA GLU A 128 58.77 16.81 1.15
C GLU A 128 58.65 15.41 0.45
N THR A 129 59.52 15.13 -0.52
CA THR A 129 59.56 14.01 -1.49
C THR A 129 60.25 12.72 -1.00
N ASP A 130 59.96 11.54 -1.60
CA ASP A 130 60.93 10.83 -2.47
C ASP A 130 60.42 9.57 -3.25
N LYS A 131 61.23 9.19 -4.27
CA LYS A 131 61.45 7.92 -5.03
C LYS A 131 60.84 6.57 -4.54
N ALA A 132 60.69 5.51 -5.37
CA ALA A 132 60.99 5.23 -6.79
C ALA A 132 60.22 3.98 -7.33
N GLU A 133 60.31 3.73 -8.65
CA GLU A 133 60.35 2.44 -9.41
C GLU A 133 59.61 1.15 -8.91
N ALA A 134 59.06 0.26 -9.75
CA ALA A 134 58.85 0.18 -11.21
C ALA A 134 57.82 -0.95 -11.52
N GLY A 135 57.38 -1.10 -12.78
CA GLY A 135 56.73 -2.35 -13.25
C GLY A 135 55.36 -2.22 -13.95
N LEU A 136 55.39 -2.22 -15.28
CA LEU A 136 54.30 -2.49 -16.24
C LEU A 136 54.86 -3.53 -17.25
N PRO A 137 54.10 -4.18 -18.16
CA PRO A 137 52.64 -4.29 -18.37
C PRO A 137 52.23 -5.81 -18.48
N PRO A 138 51.26 -6.32 -19.29
CA PRO A 138 50.15 -5.70 -20.02
C PRO A 138 48.75 -6.36 -19.90
N ALA A 139 47.74 -5.60 -20.37
CA ALA A 139 46.50 -5.97 -21.06
C ALA A 139 45.81 -7.35 -20.88
N THR A 140 44.48 -7.32 -20.66
CA THR A 140 43.51 -7.83 -21.67
C THR A 140 42.07 -7.37 -21.37
N GLU A 141 41.17 -7.61 -22.32
CA GLU A 141 39.86 -6.98 -22.46
C GLU A 141 38.74 -7.64 -21.64
N GLY A 142 37.73 -6.88 -21.22
CA GLY A 142 36.64 -7.41 -20.38
C GLY A 142 35.45 -6.48 -20.24
N LYS A 143 34.79 -6.12 -21.35
CA LYS A 143 33.66 -5.17 -21.38
C LYS A 143 32.36 -5.81 -20.87
N GLN A 144 32.29 -6.10 -19.57
CA GLN A 144 31.14 -6.73 -18.94
C GLN A 144 29.98 -5.73 -18.75
N HIS A 145 28.93 -5.88 -19.56
CA HIS A 145 27.63 -5.30 -19.25
C HIS A 145 27.01 -6.06 -18.07
N SER A 146 27.10 -5.48 -16.88
CA SER A 146 26.45 -6.03 -15.67
C SER A 146 24.94 -6.10 -15.84
N THR A 147 24.43 -7.30 -16.05
CA THR A 147 23.01 -7.65 -15.92
C THR A 147 22.87 -8.61 -14.76
N THR A 148 22.68 -8.07 -13.56
CA THR A 148 22.34 -8.85 -12.36
C THR A 148 20.91 -9.37 -12.45
N ALA A 149 20.69 -10.36 -13.32
CA ALA A 149 19.46 -11.13 -13.37
C ALA A 149 19.37 -12.00 -12.10
N THR A 150 18.56 -11.55 -11.14
CA THR A 150 18.25 -12.32 -9.93
C THR A 150 17.59 -13.65 -10.27
N ALA A 151 17.82 -14.66 -9.43
CA ALA A 151 17.51 -16.06 -9.72
C ALA A 151 16.03 -16.32 -10.11
N ASP A 152 15.08 -15.54 -9.59
CA ASP A 152 13.65 -15.67 -9.90
C ASP A 152 13.27 -15.24 -11.33
N SER A 153 14.12 -14.45 -12.01
CA SER A 153 13.93 -14.11 -13.44
C SER A 153 13.90 -15.35 -14.34
N ARG A 154 14.46 -16.48 -13.88
CA ARG A 154 14.46 -17.76 -14.60
C ARG A 154 13.09 -18.45 -14.59
N ARG A 155 12.20 -18.11 -13.65
CA ARG A 155 10.91 -18.80 -13.43
C ARG A 155 9.70 -18.10 -14.09
N PHE A 156 9.70 -16.77 -14.16
CA PHE A 156 8.53 -16.01 -14.62
C PHE A 156 8.74 -15.21 -15.92
N GLY A 157 9.92 -15.33 -16.53
CA GLY A 157 10.26 -14.66 -17.78
C GLY A 157 10.84 -13.26 -17.61
N ILE A 158 11.17 -12.63 -18.74
CA ILE A 158 11.88 -11.35 -18.77
C ILE A 158 10.87 -10.20 -18.83
N ALA A 159 11.00 -9.23 -17.91
CA ALA A 159 10.23 -8.00 -17.95
C ALA A 159 10.66 -7.11 -19.12
N LEU A 160 9.71 -6.80 -20.00
CA LEU A 160 9.90 -5.90 -21.12
C LEU A 160 9.57 -4.47 -20.68
N GLY A 161 10.61 -3.63 -20.60
CA GLY A 161 10.51 -2.18 -20.48
C GLY A 161 10.01 -1.68 -19.13
N SER A 162 9.54 -0.43 -19.10
CA SER A 162 8.99 0.22 -17.91
C SER A 162 7.52 -0.12 -17.70
N GLY A 163 7.10 -0.28 -16.45
CA GLY A 163 5.70 -0.48 -16.09
C GLY A 163 4.80 0.71 -16.43
N SER A 164 3.58 0.43 -16.88
CA SER A 164 2.52 1.42 -17.16
C SER A 164 1.46 1.38 -16.06
N TYR A 165 0.62 2.42 -16.00
CA TYR A 165 -0.37 2.62 -14.95
C TYR A 165 -1.74 2.94 -15.54
N ILE A 166 -2.79 2.32 -15.01
CA ILE A 166 -4.19 2.53 -15.39
C ILE A 166 -4.94 3.01 -14.16
N LEU A 167 -6.00 3.81 -14.29
CA LEU A 167 -6.91 4.05 -13.16
C LEU A 167 -7.39 2.69 -12.59
N ALA A 168 -7.25 2.51 -11.27
CA ALA A 168 -7.63 1.27 -10.61
C ALA A 168 -9.15 1.22 -10.43
N HIS A 169 -9.89 0.94 -11.51
CA HIS A 169 -11.35 0.87 -11.51
C HIS A 169 -11.84 -0.35 -12.33
N GLN A 170 -12.76 -1.13 -11.77
CA GLN A 170 -13.23 -2.37 -12.38
C GLN A 170 -13.96 -2.13 -13.72
N GLU A 171 -14.84 -1.13 -13.77
CA GLU A 171 -15.62 -0.79 -14.98
C GLU A 171 -14.72 -0.40 -16.15
N LEU A 172 -13.68 0.41 -15.91
CA LEU A 172 -12.73 0.83 -16.95
C LEU A 172 -12.04 -0.37 -17.60
N LEU A 173 -11.68 -1.37 -16.81
CA LEU A 173 -11.03 -2.59 -17.29
C LEU A 173 -12.01 -3.56 -17.97
N LYS A 174 -13.30 -3.53 -17.59
CA LYS A 174 -14.40 -4.22 -18.28
C LYS A 174 -14.65 -3.59 -19.65
N GLU A 175 -14.68 -2.24 -19.73
CA GLU A 175 -14.89 -1.46 -20.96
C GLU A 175 -13.87 -1.77 -22.08
N PHE A 176 -12.65 -2.24 -21.77
CA PHE A 176 -11.66 -2.61 -22.79
C PHE A 176 -12.14 -3.71 -23.75
N LEU A 177 -13.13 -4.50 -23.32
CA LEU A 177 -13.66 -5.65 -24.06
C LEU A 177 -15.07 -5.40 -24.61
N VAL A 178 -15.72 -4.31 -24.21
CA VAL A 178 -17.07 -3.95 -24.67
C VAL A 178 -16.97 -3.39 -26.09
N ALA A 179 -17.71 -4.00 -27.03
CA ALA A 179 -17.83 -3.47 -28.38
C ALA A 179 -18.51 -2.09 -28.34
N GLY A 180 -17.94 -1.10 -29.02
CA GLY A 180 -18.45 0.28 -29.03
C GLY A 180 -17.99 1.17 -27.88
N SER A 181 -17.33 0.65 -26.83
CA SER A 181 -16.75 1.51 -25.78
C SER A 181 -15.62 2.38 -26.33
N LYS A 182 -15.57 3.64 -25.86
CA LYS A 182 -14.46 4.60 -26.03
C LYS A 182 -13.10 4.07 -25.55
N PHE A 183 -13.09 3.09 -24.64
CA PHE A 183 -11.89 2.45 -24.09
C PHE A 183 -11.62 1.06 -24.65
N ARG A 184 -12.37 0.60 -25.67
CA ARG A 184 -12.12 -0.68 -26.36
C ARG A 184 -10.64 -0.79 -26.76
N ASP A 185 -10.04 -1.95 -26.50
CA ASP A 185 -8.61 -2.21 -26.72
C ASP A 185 -7.66 -1.23 -25.99
N GLY A 186 -8.11 -0.55 -24.92
CA GLY A 186 -7.32 0.40 -24.15
C GLY A 186 -5.96 -0.15 -23.68
N HIS A 187 -5.90 -1.45 -23.37
CA HIS A 187 -4.66 -2.16 -23.04
C HIS A 187 -3.56 -2.01 -24.11
N LYS A 188 -3.92 -1.85 -25.40
CA LYS A 188 -2.95 -1.65 -26.49
C LYS A 188 -2.33 -0.25 -26.48
N LYS A 189 -2.93 0.73 -25.78
CA LYS A 189 -2.41 2.12 -25.64
C LYS A 189 -1.40 2.25 -24.49
N LEU A 190 -1.47 1.35 -23.51
CA LEU A 190 -0.43 1.19 -22.49
C LEU A 190 0.94 1.05 -23.17
N PHE A 191 1.97 1.64 -22.58
CA PHE A 191 3.35 1.56 -23.07
C PHE A 191 3.62 2.13 -24.48
N ARG A 192 2.70 2.85 -25.16
CA ARG A 192 3.00 3.43 -26.49
C ARG A 192 3.98 4.61 -26.47
N GLY A 193 4.04 5.37 -25.37
CA GLY A 193 4.98 6.48 -25.20
C GLY A 193 6.43 5.98 -25.09
N GLY A 194 7.31 6.47 -25.96
CA GLY A 194 8.76 6.17 -25.91
C GLY A 194 9.19 4.75 -26.30
N ALA A 195 8.27 3.86 -26.69
CA ALA A 195 8.60 2.46 -26.98
C ALA A 195 9.41 2.27 -28.28
N SER A 196 10.44 1.43 -28.21
CA SER A 196 11.24 1.01 -29.37
C SER A 196 10.43 0.13 -30.35
N VAL A 197 10.91 -0.02 -31.59
CA VAL A 197 10.22 -0.82 -32.62
C VAL A 197 10.04 -2.30 -32.19
N ARG A 198 11.08 -2.91 -31.60
CA ARG A 198 10.99 -4.28 -31.06
C ARG A 198 9.95 -4.39 -29.95
N TYR A 199 9.89 -3.38 -29.08
CA TYR A 199 8.90 -3.29 -28.00
C TYR A 199 7.47 -3.19 -28.55
N LYS A 200 7.23 -2.33 -29.54
CA LYS A 200 5.93 -2.19 -30.21
C LYS A 200 5.47 -3.50 -30.86
N LYS A 201 6.37 -4.29 -31.46
CA LYS A 201 6.05 -5.63 -31.99
C LYS A 201 5.61 -6.60 -30.89
N ALA A 202 6.33 -6.62 -29.76
CA ALA A 202 5.95 -7.45 -28.60
C ALA A 202 4.60 -7.02 -27.99
N LEU A 203 4.36 -5.71 -27.85
CA LEU A 203 3.12 -5.13 -27.33
C LEU A 203 1.90 -5.46 -28.21
N ASN A 204 2.03 -5.36 -29.53
CA ASN A 204 0.93 -5.67 -30.45
C ASN A 204 0.56 -7.17 -30.47
N GLY A 205 1.52 -8.05 -30.18
CA GLY A 205 1.30 -9.50 -30.04
C GLY A 205 0.99 -9.95 -28.60
N ALA A 206 0.82 -9.02 -27.66
CA ALA A 206 0.69 -9.32 -26.25
C ALA A 206 -0.72 -9.81 -25.86
N VAL A 207 -0.77 -10.76 -24.95
CA VAL A 207 -2.03 -11.37 -24.48
C VAL A 207 -2.60 -10.57 -23.31
N TRP A 208 -3.79 -10.01 -23.52
CA TRP A 208 -4.64 -9.47 -22.45
C TRP A 208 -5.70 -10.51 -22.05
N ARG A 209 -5.93 -10.68 -20.75
CA ARG A 209 -6.84 -11.69 -20.21
C ARG A 209 -8.28 -11.17 -20.17
N LYS A 210 -9.27 -11.95 -20.62
CA LYS A 210 -10.67 -11.50 -20.74
C LYS A 210 -11.29 -11.08 -19.40
N ASP A 211 -10.99 -11.82 -18.35
CA ASP A 211 -11.49 -11.60 -16.99
C ASP A 211 -10.50 -10.77 -16.14
N MET A 212 -9.60 -9.97 -16.75
CA MET A 212 -8.60 -9.17 -16.01
C MET A 212 -9.20 -8.29 -14.90
N HIS A 213 -10.43 -7.82 -15.09
CA HIS A 213 -11.13 -6.98 -14.13
C HIS A 213 -11.60 -7.75 -12.88
N THR A 214 -12.20 -8.94 -13.02
CA THR A 214 -12.60 -9.77 -11.88
C THR A 214 -11.40 -10.39 -11.17
N PHE A 215 -10.38 -10.85 -11.91
CA PHE A 215 -9.15 -11.42 -11.34
C PHE A 215 -8.33 -10.42 -10.52
N LEU A 216 -8.30 -9.15 -10.91
CA LEU A 216 -7.65 -8.11 -10.11
C LEU A 216 -8.37 -7.92 -8.78
N LEU A 217 -9.70 -7.84 -8.80
CA LEU A 217 -10.53 -7.78 -7.59
C LEU A 217 -10.26 -9.01 -6.71
N GLU A 218 -10.33 -10.21 -7.29
CA GLU A 218 -10.11 -11.49 -6.62
C GLU A 218 -8.69 -11.60 -6.01
N LEU A 219 -7.66 -11.20 -6.76
CA LEU A 219 -6.30 -11.14 -6.26
C LEU A 219 -6.15 -10.18 -5.06
N MET A 220 -6.85 -9.03 -5.08
CA MET A 220 -6.83 -8.09 -3.97
C MET A 220 -7.61 -8.62 -2.76
N ARG A 221 -8.78 -9.22 -2.99
CA ARG A 221 -9.63 -9.87 -1.97
C ARG A 221 -8.86 -10.95 -1.21
N ARG A 222 -8.33 -11.93 -1.93
CA ARG A 222 -7.52 -13.01 -1.35
C ARG A 222 -6.36 -12.47 -0.50
N ARG A 223 -5.65 -11.45 -0.98
CA ARG A 223 -4.51 -10.85 -0.26
C ARG A 223 -4.91 -10.03 0.96
N LEU A 224 -6.11 -9.48 0.98
CA LEU A 224 -6.68 -8.85 2.17
C LEU A 224 -7.10 -9.94 3.18
N ALA A 225 -7.77 -11.00 2.72
CA ALA A 225 -8.16 -12.13 3.57
C ALA A 225 -6.93 -12.82 4.20
N GLU A 226 -5.91 -13.16 3.41
CA GLU A 226 -4.62 -13.70 3.87
C GLU A 226 -3.96 -12.81 4.94
N GLU A 227 -4.07 -11.48 4.81
CA GLU A 227 -3.49 -10.54 5.79
C GLU A 227 -4.35 -10.35 7.04
N LEU A 228 -5.68 -10.32 6.92
CA LEU A 228 -6.59 -10.28 8.07
C LEU A 228 -6.48 -11.56 8.90
N LEU A 229 -6.37 -12.73 8.25
CA LEU A 229 -6.06 -14.00 8.92
C LEU A 229 -4.67 -13.99 9.58
N SER A 230 -3.66 -13.44 8.91
CA SER A 230 -2.33 -13.28 9.52
C SER A 230 -2.34 -12.33 10.72
N LEU A 231 -3.21 -11.31 10.75
CA LEU A 231 -3.37 -10.43 11.90
C LEU A 231 -4.17 -11.12 13.02
N ALA A 232 -5.24 -11.84 12.69
CA ALA A 232 -6.06 -12.58 13.66
C ALA A 232 -5.24 -13.68 14.36
N THR A 233 -4.43 -14.46 13.64
CA THR A 233 -3.57 -15.47 14.25
C THR A 233 -2.53 -14.89 15.22
N LEU A 234 -2.12 -13.62 15.05
CA LEU A 234 -1.27 -12.90 16.02
C LEU A 234 -2.07 -12.38 17.23
N VAL A 235 -3.36 -12.07 17.07
CA VAL A 235 -4.25 -11.75 18.19
C VAL A 235 -4.54 -13.00 19.02
N GLU A 236 -4.80 -14.13 18.35
CA GLU A 236 -5.14 -15.42 18.98
C GLU A 236 -3.93 -16.09 19.68
N LYS A 237 -2.72 -15.98 19.13
CA LYS A 237 -1.51 -16.64 19.69
C LYS A 237 -0.65 -15.77 20.59
N ASP A 238 -0.44 -14.51 20.22
CA ASP A 238 0.45 -13.58 20.94
C ASP A 238 -0.33 -12.60 21.83
N HIS A 239 -1.67 -12.75 21.92
CA HIS A 239 -2.58 -11.82 22.62
C HIS A 239 -2.45 -10.34 22.18
N ARG A 240 -1.96 -10.08 20.96
CA ARG A 240 -1.70 -8.73 20.46
C ARG A 240 -2.98 -8.03 20.02
N GLN A 241 -3.21 -6.81 20.51
CA GLN A 241 -4.34 -5.96 20.12
C GLN A 241 -4.13 -5.32 18.72
N TYR A 242 -4.15 -6.12 17.65
CA TYR A 242 -4.17 -5.62 16.26
C TYR A 242 -5.58 -5.56 15.66
N ILE A 243 -6.46 -6.45 16.12
CA ILE A 243 -7.88 -6.48 15.80
C ILE A 243 -8.61 -6.57 17.13
N VAL A 244 -9.53 -5.64 17.39
CA VAL A 244 -10.33 -5.60 18.62
C VAL A 244 -11.80 -5.79 18.22
N LYS A 245 -12.50 -6.75 18.83
CA LYS A 245 -13.94 -6.93 18.63
C LYS A 245 -14.68 -5.76 19.30
N CYS A 246 -15.61 -5.14 18.61
CA CYS A 246 -16.41 -4.04 19.14
C CYS A 246 -17.89 -4.44 19.14
N GLU A 247 -18.57 -4.29 20.27
CA GLU A 247 -20.02 -4.53 20.38
C GLU A 247 -20.83 -3.37 19.77
N SER A 248 -20.25 -2.17 19.75
CA SER A 248 -20.86 -0.99 19.14
C SER A 248 -19.80 -0.05 18.58
N TYR A 249 -20.24 0.88 17.74
CA TYR A 249 -19.48 2.04 17.31
C TYR A 249 -18.92 2.87 18.48
N GLY A 250 -19.56 2.82 19.65
CA GLY A 250 -19.10 3.48 20.88
C GLY A 250 -17.85 2.85 21.49
N ALA A 251 -17.67 1.52 21.43
CA ALA A 251 -16.53 0.83 22.02
C ALA A 251 -15.18 1.28 21.41
N ALA A 252 -15.18 1.67 20.13
CA ALA A 252 -14.01 2.24 19.46
C ALA A 252 -13.55 3.61 20.02
N LYS A 253 -14.34 4.24 20.89
CA LYS A 253 -13.97 5.49 21.59
C LYS A 253 -12.97 5.27 22.73
N GLU A 254 -12.84 4.05 23.26
CA GLU A 254 -11.98 3.74 24.41
C GLU A 254 -10.54 3.42 24.00
N GLU A 255 -10.35 2.87 22.81
CA GLU A 255 -9.05 2.40 22.33
C GLU A 255 -8.02 3.52 22.09
N LYS A 256 -6.75 3.30 22.49
CA LYS A 256 -5.65 4.28 22.34
C LYS A 256 -5.13 4.36 20.90
N HIS A 257 -5.22 3.28 20.13
CA HIS A 257 -4.59 3.14 18.82
C HIS A 257 -5.59 2.79 17.72
N ARG A 258 -6.26 3.81 17.17
CA ARG A 258 -7.35 3.66 16.19
C ARG A 258 -6.81 3.77 14.75
N GLY A 259 -7.10 2.78 13.91
CA GLY A 259 -6.84 2.80 12.47
C GLY A 259 -8.14 3.01 11.68
N CYS A 260 -8.92 1.94 11.53
CA CYS A 260 -10.23 1.96 10.87
C CYS A 260 -11.18 0.92 11.48
N LEU A 261 -12.47 1.10 11.27
CA LEU A 261 -13.49 0.13 11.62
C LEU A 261 -13.79 -0.80 10.43
N LEU A 262 -14.03 -2.07 10.74
CA LEU A 262 -14.41 -3.14 9.83
C LEU A 262 -15.79 -3.62 10.21
N TYR A 263 -16.73 -3.57 9.27
CA TYR A 263 -18.08 -4.07 9.44
C TYR A 263 -18.24 -5.36 8.63
N LEU A 264 -18.69 -6.43 9.26
CA LEU A 264 -18.94 -7.76 8.67
C LEU A 264 -20.42 -8.14 8.67
N GLY A 265 -21.25 -7.41 9.41
CA GLY A 265 -22.65 -7.76 9.66
C GLY A 265 -22.83 -9.04 10.51
N PRO A 266 -24.08 -9.40 10.87
CA PRO A 266 -24.38 -10.60 11.63
C PRO A 266 -24.00 -11.87 10.84
N PRO A 267 -23.64 -12.98 11.52
CA PRO A 267 -23.16 -14.22 10.89
C PRO A 267 -24.16 -14.94 9.98
N HIS A 268 -25.42 -14.49 9.92
CA HIS A 268 -26.51 -15.11 9.14
C HIS A 268 -27.28 -14.13 8.23
N ALA A 269 -26.76 -12.92 7.97
CA ALA A 269 -27.43 -11.97 7.05
C ALA A 269 -27.51 -12.48 5.60
N ASP A 270 -26.49 -13.23 5.14
CA ASP A 270 -26.32 -13.65 3.75
C ASP A 270 -27.35 -14.70 3.27
N SER A 271 -28.42 -14.95 4.05
CA SER A 271 -29.54 -15.84 3.73
C SER A 271 -30.92 -15.16 3.79
N ALA A 272 -30.98 -13.84 3.99
CA ALA A 272 -32.24 -13.11 4.21
C ALA A 272 -32.76 -12.31 2.99
N GLU A 273 -31.97 -12.13 1.93
CA GLU A 273 -32.31 -11.23 0.80
C GLU A 273 -33.08 -11.89 -0.38
N GLU A 274 -33.53 -13.14 -0.26
CA GLU A 274 -34.46 -13.78 -1.23
C GLU A 274 -35.91 -13.92 -0.71
N ALA A 275 -36.32 -13.06 0.24
CA ALA A 275 -37.69 -13.00 0.73
C ALA A 275 -38.60 -12.07 -0.11
N ASN A 276 -39.01 -12.59 -1.28
CA ASN A 276 -40.27 -12.33 -2.02
C ASN A 276 -41.02 -10.97 -1.82
N PRO A 277 -41.07 -10.06 -2.82
CA PRO A 277 -41.63 -8.71 -2.68
C PRO A 277 -43.12 -8.56 -3.08
N GLU A 278 -44.02 -9.44 -2.66
CA GLU A 278 -45.48 -9.27 -2.88
C GLU A 278 -46.36 -9.66 -1.68
N SER A 279 -46.68 -8.70 -0.78
CA SER A 279 -48.05 -8.52 -0.24
C SER A 279 -48.23 -7.32 0.74
N ILE A 280 -48.85 -6.24 0.24
CA ILE A 280 -49.96 -5.46 0.84
C ILE A 280 -49.81 -4.78 2.24
N GLN A 281 -49.53 -3.46 2.19
CA GLN A 281 -50.25 -2.30 2.79
C GLN A 281 -50.60 -2.16 4.31
N SER A 282 -50.15 -1.00 4.86
CA SER A 282 -50.85 0.00 5.71
C SER A 282 -51.11 -0.16 7.23
N SER A 283 -50.30 0.60 8.02
CA SER A 283 -50.66 1.46 9.20
C SER A 283 -51.15 0.85 10.55
N PRO A 284 -51.01 1.58 11.70
CA PRO A 284 -49.80 2.26 12.22
C PRO A 284 -49.58 2.17 13.77
N ALA A 285 -48.30 2.14 14.21
CA ALA A 285 -47.78 2.54 15.54
C ALA A 285 -48.23 1.73 16.82
N PRO A 286 -47.56 1.87 18.00
CA PRO A 286 -46.19 2.35 18.30
C PRO A 286 -45.30 1.38 19.13
N ALA A 287 -44.00 1.68 19.16
CA ALA A 287 -43.00 1.35 20.21
C ALA A 287 -42.45 -0.09 20.40
N ALA A 288 -41.14 -0.11 20.75
CA ALA A 288 -40.34 -1.20 21.35
C ALA A 288 -39.92 -2.42 20.49
N VAL A 289 -38.84 -2.28 19.70
CA VAL A 289 -38.03 -3.44 19.22
C VAL A 289 -36.52 -3.11 19.18
N SER A 290 -35.75 -3.80 20.03
CA SER A 290 -34.33 -4.22 19.91
C SER A 290 -33.18 -3.21 19.70
N PRO A 291 -31.95 -3.54 20.17
CA PRO A 291 -30.76 -2.73 19.91
C PRO A 291 -30.41 -2.71 18.43
N SER A 292 -29.96 -1.55 17.96
CA SER A 292 -29.69 -1.25 16.55
C SER A 292 -28.69 -2.21 15.90
N VAL A 293 -29.18 -3.08 15.01
CA VAL A 293 -28.35 -3.75 14.01
C VAL A 293 -27.70 -2.65 13.16
N PRO A 294 -26.36 -2.60 13.02
CA PRO A 294 -25.74 -1.56 12.22
C PRO A 294 -26.03 -1.82 10.74
N GLU A 295 -26.62 -0.82 10.07
CA GLU A 295 -26.83 -0.83 8.62
C GLU A 295 -25.50 -0.92 7.85
N PRO A 296 -25.47 -1.46 6.62
CA PRO A 296 -24.28 -1.45 5.77
C PRO A 296 -23.69 -0.04 5.63
N PRO A 297 -22.42 0.18 6.01
CA PRO A 297 -21.80 1.49 5.88
C PRO A 297 -21.51 1.78 4.40
N ALA A 298 -21.91 2.96 3.93
CA ALA A 298 -21.60 3.44 2.60
C ALA A 298 -20.09 3.33 2.26
N ARG A 299 -19.76 3.18 0.98
CA ARG A 299 -18.41 2.90 0.44
C ARG A 299 -17.26 3.75 1.01
N PHE A 300 -17.52 4.99 1.40
CA PHE A 300 -16.56 5.88 2.07
C PHE A 300 -17.11 6.47 3.37
N SER A 301 -17.87 5.67 4.13
CA SER A 301 -18.44 6.06 5.41
C SER A 301 -17.36 6.39 6.42
N THR A 302 -17.63 7.40 7.23
CA THR A 302 -16.76 7.81 8.33
C THR A 302 -17.57 8.07 9.59
N MET A 303 -17.03 7.64 10.71
CA MET A 303 -17.65 7.78 12.03
C MET A 303 -16.92 8.86 12.83
N ALA A 304 -17.66 9.82 13.38
CA ALA A 304 -17.12 10.80 14.31
C ALA A 304 -16.88 10.14 15.69
N VAL A 305 -15.67 10.34 16.24
CA VAL A 305 -15.32 9.93 17.59
C VAL A 305 -15.28 11.15 18.51
N GLU A 306 -16.38 11.36 19.21
CA GLU A 306 -16.50 12.35 20.28
C GLU A 306 -15.51 12.05 21.41
N GLY A 307 -15.01 13.10 22.08
CA GLY A 307 -14.00 12.99 23.14
C GLY A 307 -12.54 12.90 22.66
N ALA A 308 -12.29 12.62 21.37
CA ALA A 308 -10.93 12.65 20.81
C ALA A 308 -10.38 14.08 20.76
N ARG A 309 -9.57 14.46 21.76
CA ARG A 309 -8.94 15.80 21.85
C ARG A 309 -8.13 16.15 20.57
N ASN A 310 -7.45 15.16 19.96
CA ASN A 310 -6.51 15.33 18.85
C ASN A 310 -6.89 14.50 17.59
N HIS A 311 -5.91 14.18 16.75
CA HIS A 311 -6.06 13.40 15.52
C HIS A 311 -6.71 12.03 15.81
N GLY A 312 -7.67 11.61 14.98
CA GLY A 312 -8.53 10.45 15.26
C GLY A 312 -9.98 10.78 15.65
N ARG A 313 -10.42 12.04 15.47
CA ARG A 313 -11.83 12.46 15.55
C ARG A 313 -12.74 11.81 14.50
N THR A 314 -12.17 11.22 13.45
CA THR A 314 -12.91 10.62 12.34
C THR A 314 -12.23 9.31 11.98
N LEU A 315 -12.98 8.21 12.07
CA LEU A 315 -12.52 6.88 11.66
C LEU A 315 -13.23 6.47 10.38
N ALA A 316 -12.49 5.89 9.43
CA ALA A 316 -13.10 5.26 8.28
C ALA A 316 -13.80 3.95 8.70
N VAL A 317 -14.99 3.71 8.15
CA VAL A 317 -15.74 2.47 8.32
C VAL A 317 -15.76 1.75 6.98
N HIS A 318 -15.24 0.52 6.95
CA HIS A 318 -15.14 -0.29 5.75
C HIS A 318 -16.10 -1.49 5.84
N ASP A 319 -17.01 -1.63 4.87
CA ASP A 319 -17.78 -2.86 4.70
C ASP A 319 -16.88 -3.98 4.14
N LEU A 320 -16.62 -5.01 4.96
CA LEU A 320 -15.89 -6.21 4.53
C LEU A 320 -16.71 -7.12 3.63
N ARG A 321 -18.05 -7.12 3.71
CA ARG A 321 -18.91 -7.94 2.85
C ARG A 321 -18.72 -7.53 1.39
N ALA A 322 -18.83 -6.22 1.12
CA ALA A 322 -18.53 -5.65 -0.19
C ALA A 322 -17.04 -5.82 -0.59
N ALA A 323 -16.11 -5.54 0.34
CA ALA A 323 -14.68 -5.59 0.04
C ALA A 323 -14.19 -7.01 -0.28
N LEU A 324 -14.42 -7.99 0.60
CA LEU A 324 -13.97 -9.37 0.47
C LEU A 324 -14.86 -10.22 -0.44
N GLY A 325 -16.16 -9.95 -0.51
CA GLY A 325 -17.13 -10.84 -1.14
C GLY A 325 -17.40 -12.11 -0.30
N PRO A 326 -18.46 -12.87 -0.62
CA PRO A 326 -18.97 -13.94 0.23
C PRO A 326 -17.97 -15.09 0.42
N GLU A 327 -17.24 -15.49 -0.63
CA GLU A 327 -16.26 -16.59 -0.57
C GLU A 327 -15.15 -16.32 0.47
N HIS A 328 -14.50 -15.15 0.39
CA HIS A 328 -13.42 -14.78 1.31
C HIS A 328 -13.93 -14.39 2.70
N LEU A 329 -15.16 -13.86 2.81
CA LEU A 329 -15.80 -13.57 4.09
C LEU A 329 -16.14 -14.86 4.85
N ASN A 330 -16.76 -15.83 4.17
CA ASN A 330 -17.07 -17.14 4.75
C ASN A 330 -15.80 -17.86 5.19
N ARG A 331 -14.76 -17.84 4.35
CA ARG A 331 -13.45 -18.34 4.73
C ARG A 331 -12.87 -17.61 5.95
N LEU A 332 -12.97 -16.29 6.04
CA LEU A 332 -12.48 -15.51 7.19
C LEU A 332 -13.21 -15.90 8.50
N ARG A 333 -14.51 -16.15 8.45
CA ARG A 333 -15.32 -16.63 9.60
C ARG A 333 -15.03 -18.10 9.97
N GLN A 334 -14.63 -18.93 9.01
CA GLN A 334 -14.26 -20.33 9.22
C GLN A 334 -12.84 -20.47 9.81
N ASP A 335 -11.86 -19.81 9.19
CA ASP A 335 -10.42 -19.95 9.46
C ASP A 335 -9.96 -19.23 10.76
N SER A 336 -10.76 -18.32 11.34
CA SER A 336 -10.44 -17.59 12.58
C SER A 336 -11.59 -17.60 13.59
N ALA A 337 -11.26 -17.84 14.86
CA ALA A 337 -12.23 -17.78 15.95
C ALA A 337 -12.68 -16.34 16.23
N LEU A 338 -11.78 -15.38 16.08
CA LEU A 338 -12.06 -13.96 16.31
C LEU A 338 -13.17 -13.42 15.40
N PHE A 339 -13.20 -13.83 14.13
CA PHE A 339 -14.15 -13.32 13.13
C PHE A 339 -15.49 -14.04 13.07
N ARG A 340 -15.65 -15.19 13.74
CA ARG A 340 -16.83 -16.05 13.64
C ARG A 340 -18.11 -15.32 14.09
N ASP A 341 -18.08 -14.82 15.33
CA ASP A 341 -19.26 -14.31 16.06
C ASP A 341 -19.23 -12.79 16.25
N GLY A 342 -18.51 -12.04 15.39
CA GLY A 342 -18.40 -10.59 15.49
C GLY A 342 -18.88 -9.87 14.25
N GLU A 343 -19.54 -8.73 14.47
CA GLU A 343 -20.13 -7.90 13.41
C GLU A 343 -19.28 -6.66 13.12
N LEU A 344 -18.56 -6.15 14.13
CA LEU A 344 -17.76 -4.94 14.07
C LEU A 344 -16.40 -5.16 14.74
N PHE A 345 -15.33 -4.70 14.08
CA PHE A 345 -13.96 -4.80 14.59
C PHE A 345 -13.19 -3.51 14.33
N LEU A 346 -12.30 -3.15 15.25
CA LEU A 346 -11.33 -2.07 15.07
C LEU A 346 -9.98 -2.64 14.63
N LEU A 347 -9.46 -2.19 13.49
CA LEU A 347 -8.04 -2.34 13.17
C LEU A 347 -7.22 -1.32 13.96
N ALA A 348 -6.32 -1.84 14.79
CA ALA A 348 -5.51 -1.06 15.71
C ALA A 348 -4.02 -1.13 15.35
N ARG A 349 -3.25 -0.20 15.94
CA ARG A 349 -1.78 -0.09 15.89
C ARG A 349 -1.19 0.02 14.47
N HIS A 350 0.13 0.23 14.36
CA HIS A 350 0.81 0.44 13.07
C HIS A 350 0.87 -0.84 12.20
N ARG A 351 0.82 -2.03 12.79
CA ARG A 351 0.93 -3.31 12.05
C ARG A 351 -0.23 -3.52 11.06
N SER A 352 -1.42 -3.01 11.37
CA SER A 352 -2.60 -3.12 10.50
C SER A 352 -2.59 -2.17 9.29
N MET A 353 -1.64 -1.23 9.19
CA MET A 353 -1.55 -0.24 8.11
C MET A 353 -1.55 -0.84 6.70
N SER A 354 -0.92 -2.01 6.54
CA SER A 354 -0.88 -2.71 5.25
C SER A 354 -2.26 -3.25 4.84
N ALA A 355 -3.09 -3.68 5.80
CA ALA A 355 -4.48 -4.09 5.59
C ALA A 355 -5.37 -2.87 5.29
N GLN A 356 -5.22 -1.78 6.04
CA GLN A 356 -5.91 -0.51 5.79
C GLN A 356 -5.66 0.02 4.36
N LEU A 357 -4.42 -0.08 3.87
CA LEU A 357 -4.07 0.28 2.50
C LEU A 357 -4.65 -0.70 1.46
N LYS A 358 -4.78 -2.00 1.75
CA LYS A 358 -5.47 -2.95 0.85
C LYS A 358 -6.98 -2.70 0.80
N LEU A 359 -7.61 -2.44 1.94
CA LEU A 359 -9.02 -2.04 2.06
C LEU A 359 -9.30 -0.81 1.18
N LEU A 360 -8.53 0.26 1.37
CA LEU A 360 -8.69 1.47 0.57
C LEU A 360 -8.46 1.21 -0.92
N LYS A 361 -7.52 0.33 -1.31
CA LYS A 361 -7.30 -0.03 -2.72
C LYS A 361 -8.50 -0.80 -3.31
N ILE A 362 -9.06 -1.78 -2.59
CA ILE A 362 -10.26 -2.51 -3.01
C ILE A 362 -11.46 -1.58 -3.12
N GLN A 363 -11.69 -0.74 -2.10
CA GLN A 363 -12.76 0.25 -2.12
C GLN A 363 -12.65 1.25 -3.27
N ASN A 364 -11.44 1.60 -3.73
CA ASN A 364 -11.30 2.43 -4.94
C ASN A 364 -11.54 1.64 -6.23
N TYR A 365 -11.33 0.32 -6.21
CA TYR A 365 -11.47 -0.55 -7.39
C TYR A 365 -12.90 -0.93 -7.75
N LEU A 366 -13.75 -1.15 -6.73
CA LEU A 366 -15.14 -1.59 -6.91
C LEU A 366 -15.94 -0.63 -7.82
N PRO A 367 -16.96 -1.14 -8.55
CA PRO A 367 -17.85 -0.31 -9.36
C PRO A 367 -18.58 0.72 -8.49
N ARG A 368 -19.01 1.82 -9.07
CA ARG A 368 -19.86 2.78 -8.34
C ARG A 368 -21.25 2.17 -8.23
N GLU A 369 -21.74 2.01 -7.00
CA GLU A 369 -23.13 1.63 -6.81
C GLU A 369 -24.01 2.74 -7.38
N ALA A 370 -25.00 2.34 -8.18
CA ALA A 370 -25.92 3.26 -8.82
C ALA A 370 -26.85 3.82 -7.74
N SER A 371 -26.62 5.09 -7.39
CA SER A 371 -27.47 5.89 -6.51
C SER A 371 -28.71 6.40 -7.23
#